data_AF-A0A9W6HDY7-F1
#
_entry.id   AF-A0A9W6HDY7-F1
#
_cell.length_a   1.000
_cell.length_b   1.000
_cell.length_c   1.000
_cell.angle_alpha   90.00
_cell.angle_beta   90.00
_cell.angle_gamma   90.00
#
_symmetry.space_group_name_H-M   'P 1'
#
loop_
_entity.id
_entity.type
_entity.pdbx_description
1 polymer ?
#
loop_
_entity_poly.entity_id
_entity_poly.type
_entity_poly.pdbx_seq_one_letter_code
_entity_poly.pdbx_strand_id
1 'polypeptide(L)'
;MSSTPSWWAGSRSRARVTAASATILALVLAGLTYFVWSSPDSALRKATDTAVAAVNPLAAQNATLQSALGSAKGTITTQQKKLAHASTAAAVAAAAHAKELATAQRQVLVAQSEVAQLKSQLSQADPGSASGSGSAGGSGGSGGAGGSGGSGGSSTTGGGTTSTGGGGTTTAAITAPSRASLVAPAKRYFGMYTEQAPFNWATLDATSTKIGVQPNMVGYFSGWDEDFRVSAVTRAWQQGRLPLMTWESRPIAAGNDSNVAPDYSLPKIIGGSFDAYLHKYAEDIVSTGLPLAIRLDHEMNGTWYPWSELNGGNRSINGNNVGDYVKMWRHVHDIFQQEGANALVIWVWAPNIVNNMQPSSHATQAFLEGYYPGDDYVDWVGLSGYLRPPYRAGNNFTFDYTYGASLHQLRTLTSKPILLAEVGASETGGHKVKWINSFFDGFADPENADIIGFSWFSLAITSYVSGERSTNDWRIDSRADSRQAFSTGIVRPAANFTLVPAD
;
A
#
# COMPACT_ATOMS: atom_id res chain seq x y z
N MET A 1 21.48 -42.57 20.12
CA MET A 1 22.51 -43.33 19.38
C MET A 1 21.83 -43.90 18.14
N SER A 2 21.93 -43.18 17.00
CA SER A 2 22.71 -43.58 15.80
C SER A 2 22.23 -44.91 15.22
N SER A 3 21.74 -45.02 13.98
CA SER A 3 22.40 -44.58 12.74
C SER A 3 21.50 -44.84 11.51
N THR A 4 21.73 -44.03 10.48
CA THR A 4 21.25 -44.06 9.09
C THR A 4 21.76 -45.27 8.31
N PRO A 5 21.04 -45.75 7.27
CA PRO A 5 21.66 -46.52 6.18
C PRO A 5 22.07 -45.60 5.03
N SER A 6 23.30 -45.79 4.55
CA SER A 6 23.89 -45.22 3.35
C SER A 6 23.88 -46.23 2.19
N TRP A 7 23.57 -45.76 0.98
CA TRP A 7 23.51 -46.53 -0.27
C TRP A 7 23.59 -45.48 -1.40
N TRP A 8 24.65 -45.25 -2.18
CA TRP A 8 25.76 -46.07 -2.68
C TRP A 8 27.04 -45.24 -2.94
N ALA A 9 28.17 -45.94 -3.00
CA ALA A 9 29.41 -45.52 -3.63
C ALA A 9 29.60 -46.19 -5.01
N GLY A 10 30.37 -45.56 -5.91
CA GLY A 10 31.02 -46.28 -7.01
C GLY A 10 31.62 -45.42 -8.14
N SER A 11 32.93 -45.16 -8.09
CA SER A 11 33.90 -45.39 -9.19
C SER A 11 35.26 -44.73 -8.92
N ARG A 12 36.30 -45.53 -8.62
CA ARG A 12 37.71 -45.12 -8.46
C ARG A 12 38.61 -45.62 -9.61
N SER A 13 38.07 -45.87 -10.81
CA SER A 13 38.87 -46.47 -11.90
C SER A 13 39.59 -45.48 -12.82
N ARG A 14 39.28 -44.17 -12.79
CA ARG A 14 39.90 -43.18 -13.69
C ARG A 14 41.09 -42.40 -13.11
N ALA A 15 41.29 -42.40 -11.79
CA ALA A 15 42.33 -41.58 -11.16
C ALA A 15 43.78 -42.02 -11.52
N ARG A 16 44.01 -43.32 -11.75
CA ARG A 16 45.36 -43.84 -12.07
C ARG A 16 45.80 -43.51 -13.50
N VAL A 17 44.86 -43.45 -14.44
CA VAL A 17 45.15 -43.09 -15.85
C VAL A 17 45.44 -41.60 -15.96
N THR A 18 44.67 -40.75 -15.27
CA THR A 18 44.92 -39.29 -15.23
C THR A 18 46.26 -38.94 -14.58
N ALA A 19 46.66 -39.66 -13.53
CA ALA A 19 47.97 -39.48 -12.90
C ALA A 19 49.12 -39.86 -13.85
N ALA A 20 49.02 -40.98 -14.57
CA ALA A 20 50.04 -41.41 -15.54
C ALA A 20 50.21 -40.42 -16.71
N SER A 21 49.10 -39.88 -17.25
CA SER A 21 49.14 -38.87 -18.31
C SER A 21 49.76 -37.54 -17.84
N ALA A 22 49.52 -37.14 -16.59
CA ALA A 22 50.14 -35.95 -16.02
C ALA A 22 51.65 -36.11 -15.81
N THR A 23 52.12 -37.31 -15.42
CA THR A 23 53.55 -37.59 -15.26
C THR A 23 54.28 -37.58 -16.61
N ILE A 24 53.68 -38.13 -17.68
CA ILE A 24 54.26 -38.09 -19.03
C ILE A 24 54.34 -36.64 -19.53
N LEU A 25 53.30 -35.84 -19.32
CA LEU A 25 53.30 -34.43 -19.71
C LEU A 25 54.37 -33.62 -18.95
N ALA A 26 54.55 -33.89 -17.65
CA ALA A 26 55.58 -33.26 -16.84
C ALA A 26 57.01 -33.64 -17.29
N LEU A 27 57.23 -34.89 -17.70
CA LEU A 27 58.52 -35.34 -18.23
C LEU A 27 58.83 -34.73 -19.60
N VAL A 28 57.82 -34.58 -20.47
CA VAL A 28 57.96 -33.88 -21.76
C VAL A 28 58.27 -32.40 -21.55
N LEU A 29 57.59 -31.74 -20.61
CA LEU A 29 57.86 -30.34 -20.27
C LEU A 29 59.26 -30.16 -19.65
N ALA A 30 59.70 -31.08 -18.78
CA ALA A 30 61.05 -31.07 -18.22
C ALA A 30 62.12 -31.28 -19.30
N GLY A 31 61.88 -32.20 -20.25
CA GLY A 31 62.76 -32.42 -21.40
C GLY A 31 62.86 -31.22 -22.34
N LEU A 32 61.74 -30.55 -22.62
CA LEU A 32 61.71 -29.29 -23.38
C LEU A 32 62.44 -28.16 -22.64
N THR A 33 62.26 -28.07 -21.32
CA THR A 33 62.96 -27.08 -20.48
C THR A 33 64.47 -27.32 -20.48
N TYR A 34 64.89 -28.59 -20.35
CA TYR A 34 66.30 -28.97 -20.42
C TYR A 34 66.90 -28.63 -21.79
N PHE A 35 66.21 -28.96 -22.89
CA PHE A 35 66.66 -28.65 -24.26
C PHE A 35 66.79 -27.14 -24.54
N VAL A 36 65.89 -26.33 -23.99
CA VAL A 36 65.94 -24.85 -24.07
C VAL A 36 67.10 -24.26 -23.25
N TRP A 37 67.49 -24.92 -22.15
CA TRP A 37 68.59 -24.48 -21.28
C TRP A 37 69.98 -24.95 -21.77
N SER A 38 70.05 -26.13 -22.41
CA SER A 38 71.31 -26.74 -22.90
C SER A 38 71.72 -26.31 -24.32
N SER A 39 70.94 -25.47 -25.00
CA SER A 39 71.26 -24.98 -26.36
C SER A 39 71.00 -23.47 -26.48
N PRO A 40 72.02 -22.63 -26.21
CA PRO A 40 71.88 -21.17 -26.13
C PRO A 40 71.41 -20.48 -27.43
N ASP A 41 71.56 -21.12 -28.59
CA ASP A 41 71.29 -20.54 -29.92
C ASP A 41 70.11 -21.15 -30.68
N SER A 42 69.22 -21.89 -30.00
CA SER A 42 68.06 -22.50 -30.67
C SER A 42 67.02 -21.47 -31.14
N ALA A 43 66.42 -21.71 -32.32
CA ALA A 43 65.33 -20.88 -32.87
C ALA A 43 64.12 -20.76 -31.92
N LEU A 44 63.92 -21.76 -31.06
CA LEU A 44 62.85 -21.78 -30.06
C LEU A 44 63.08 -20.75 -28.94
N ARG A 45 64.34 -20.53 -28.51
CA ARG A 45 64.70 -19.52 -27.51
C ARG A 45 64.46 -18.11 -28.04
N LYS A 46 64.89 -17.82 -29.28
CA LYS A 46 64.62 -16.54 -29.95
C LYS A 46 63.12 -16.27 -30.15
N ALA A 47 62.33 -17.29 -30.49
CA ALA A 47 60.88 -17.19 -30.56
C ALA A 47 60.24 -16.93 -29.18
N THR A 48 60.76 -17.56 -28.13
CA THR A 48 60.31 -17.34 -26.74
C THR A 48 60.66 -15.93 -26.26
N ASP A 49 61.87 -15.45 -26.50
CA ASP A 49 62.31 -14.11 -26.11
C ASP A 49 61.52 -13.02 -26.86
N THR A 50 61.20 -13.25 -28.14
CA THR A 50 60.33 -12.36 -28.94
C THR A 50 58.89 -12.34 -28.39
N ALA A 51 58.35 -13.50 -28.02
CA ALA A 51 57.02 -13.60 -27.41
C ALA A 51 56.96 -12.93 -26.03
N VAL A 52 58.00 -13.12 -25.19
CA VAL A 52 58.11 -12.47 -23.87
C VAL A 52 58.27 -10.96 -24.01
N ALA A 53 59.06 -10.48 -24.98
CA ALA A 53 59.19 -9.06 -25.28
C ALA A 53 57.87 -8.42 -25.74
N ALA A 54 56.99 -9.17 -26.41
CA ALA A 54 55.64 -8.71 -26.80
C ALA A 54 54.62 -8.75 -25.64
N VAL A 55 54.76 -9.65 -24.67
CA VAL A 55 53.82 -9.83 -23.54
C VAL A 55 54.09 -8.87 -22.39
N ASN A 56 55.34 -8.53 -22.10
CA ASN A 56 55.69 -7.60 -21.01
C ASN A 56 55.03 -6.21 -21.08
N PRO A 57 54.95 -5.52 -22.24
CA PRO A 57 54.24 -4.23 -22.31
C PRO A 57 52.73 -4.37 -22.10
N LEU A 58 52.11 -5.50 -22.51
CA LEU A 58 50.70 -5.78 -22.27
C LEU A 58 50.41 -6.10 -20.79
N ALA A 59 51.32 -6.80 -20.11
CA ALA A 59 51.21 -7.06 -18.68
C ALA A 59 51.32 -5.76 -17.85
N ALA A 60 52.24 -4.86 -18.22
CA ALA A 60 52.36 -3.54 -17.63
C ALA A 60 51.10 -2.69 -17.87
N GLN A 61 50.57 -2.69 -19.10
CA GLN A 61 49.33 -1.98 -19.44
C GLN A 61 48.11 -2.52 -18.66
N ASN A 62 48.01 -3.84 -18.49
CA ASN A 62 46.96 -4.46 -17.67
C ASN A 62 47.06 -4.06 -16.18
N ALA A 63 48.27 -4.01 -15.61
CA ALA A 63 48.46 -3.54 -14.24
C ALA A 63 48.04 -2.07 -14.08
N THR A 64 48.38 -1.21 -15.05
CA THR A 64 47.92 0.19 -15.08
C THR A 64 46.40 0.29 -15.18
N LEU A 65 45.76 -0.49 -16.06
CA LEU A 65 44.31 -0.50 -16.22
C LEU A 65 43.58 -1.01 -14.96
N GLN A 66 44.12 -2.02 -14.28
CA GLN A 66 43.55 -2.51 -13.01
C GLN A 66 43.66 -1.47 -11.89
N SER A 67 44.78 -0.76 -11.79
CA SER A 67 44.96 0.34 -10.84
C SER A 67 44.01 1.52 -11.14
N ALA A 68 43.87 1.87 -12.42
CA ALA A 68 42.92 2.89 -12.86
C ALA A 68 41.47 2.49 -12.55
N LEU A 69 41.10 1.22 -12.76
CA LEU A 69 39.79 0.68 -12.42
C LEU A 69 39.53 0.72 -10.89
N GLY A 70 40.52 0.36 -10.08
CA GLY A 70 40.43 0.47 -8.61
C GLY A 70 40.21 1.91 -8.16
N SER A 71 40.97 2.85 -8.73
CA SER A 71 40.85 4.28 -8.46
C SER A 71 39.50 4.87 -8.90
N ALA A 72 39.01 4.46 -10.07
CA ALA A 72 37.70 4.83 -10.57
C ALA A 72 36.57 4.30 -9.65
N LYS A 73 36.67 3.04 -9.19
CA LYS A 73 35.71 2.47 -8.22
C LYS A 73 35.72 3.22 -6.88
N GLY A 74 36.89 3.59 -6.38
CA GLY A 74 37.01 4.41 -5.17
C GLY A 74 36.40 5.81 -5.32
N THR A 75 36.60 6.43 -6.48
CA THR A 75 36.02 7.73 -6.83
C THR A 75 34.49 7.64 -6.91
N ILE A 76 33.95 6.62 -7.58
CA ILE A 76 32.50 6.36 -7.66
C ILE A 76 31.92 6.21 -6.25
N THR A 77 32.52 5.38 -5.40
CA THR A 77 32.07 5.16 -4.02
C THR A 77 32.03 6.46 -3.22
N THR A 78 33.06 7.30 -3.38
CA THR A 78 33.15 8.60 -2.71
C THR A 78 32.07 9.58 -3.20
N GLN A 79 31.86 9.66 -4.51
CA GLN A 79 30.83 10.52 -5.09
C GLN A 79 29.42 10.05 -4.72
N GLN A 80 29.17 8.75 -4.66
CA GLN A 80 27.92 8.18 -4.15
C GLN A 80 27.65 8.59 -2.70
N LYS A 81 28.66 8.56 -1.82
CA LYS A 81 28.53 9.05 -0.44
C LYS A 81 28.21 10.55 -0.40
N LYS A 82 28.91 11.37 -1.19
CA LYS A 82 28.65 12.82 -1.27
C LYS A 82 27.23 13.11 -1.77
N LEU A 83 26.78 12.40 -2.80
CA LEU A 83 25.41 12.51 -3.32
C LEU A 83 24.37 12.07 -2.28
N ALA A 84 24.64 11.00 -1.51
CA ALA A 84 23.79 10.57 -0.41
C ALA A 84 23.70 11.63 0.71
N HIS A 85 24.83 12.26 1.07
CA HIS A 85 24.84 13.34 2.06
C HIS A 85 24.11 14.59 1.54
N ALA A 86 24.37 15.02 0.31
CA ALA A 86 23.73 16.19 -0.29
C ALA A 86 22.22 15.97 -0.48
N SER A 87 21.81 14.78 -0.92
CA SER A 87 20.38 14.42 -1.00
C SER A 87 19.73 14.37 0.38
N THR A 88 20.41 13.84 1.40
CA THR A 88 19.92 13.89 2.79
C THR A 88 19.72 15.35 3.25
N ALA A 89 20.71 16.23 3.03
CA ALA A 89 20.62 17.63 3.42
C ALA A 89 19.50 18.39 2.69
N ALA A 90 19.41 18.23 1.36
CA ALA A 90 18.33 18.81 0.55
C ALA A 90 16.95 18.31 0.98
N ALA A 91 16.87 17.07 1.44
CA ALA A 91 15.62 16.45 1.79
C ALA A 91 15.20 16.73 3.25
N VAL A 92 16.15 17.01 4.16
CA VAL A 92 15.86 17.66 5.45
C VAL A 92 15.28 19.06 5.23
N ALA A 93 15.84 19.83 4.29
CA ALA A 93 15.26 21.13 3.90
C ALA A 93 13.86 20.97 3.28
N ALA A 94 13.65 19.96 2.43
CA ALA A 94 12.33 19.67 1.86
C ALA A 94 11.30 19.27 2.95
N ALA A 95 11.70 18.47 3.95
CA ALA A 95 10.83 18.11 5.07
C ALA A 95 10.49 19.33 5.96
N ALA A 96 11.44 20.26 6.15
CA ALA A 96 11.17 21.53 6.83
C ALA A 96 10.13 22.36 6.05
N HIS A 97 10.32 22.52 4.73
CA HIS A 97 9.34 23.20 3.88
C HIS A 97 7.99 22.49 3.82
N ALA A 98 7.98 21.16 3.89
CA ALA A 98 6.74 20.40 3.95
C ALA A 98 5.96 20.66 5.24
N LYS A 99 6.67 20.74 6.37
CA LYS A 99 6.09 21.13 7.66
C LYS A 99 5.54 22.55 7.62
N GLU A 100 6.26 23.50 7.00
CA GLU A 100 5.80 24.86 6.77
C GLU A 100 4.54 24.89 5.88
N LEU A 101 4.56 24.17 4.76
CA LEU A 101 3.42 24.08 3.83
C LEU A 101 2.19 23.47 4.50
N ALA A 102 2.35 22.39 5.25
CA ALA A 102 1.26 21.74 5.96
C ALA A 102 0.72 22.64 7.09
N THR A 103 1.58 23.43 7.74
CA THR A 103 1.16 24.46 8.71
C THR A 103 0.36 25.57 8.04
N ALA A 104 0.82 26.09 6.89
CA ALA A 104 0.11 27.10 6.12
C ALA A 104 -1.26 26.59 5.64
N GLN A 105 -1.34 25.33 5.18
CA GLN A 105 -2.60 24.69 4.80
C GLN A 105 -3.60 24.61 5.98
N ARG A 106 -3.12 24.34 7.21
CA ARG A 106 -3.96 24.35 8.42
C ARG A 106 -4.52 25.75 8.71
N GLN A 107 -3.70 26.79 8.58
CA GLN A 107 -4.15 28.17 8.76
C GLN A 107 -5.24 28.54 7.75
N VAL A 108 -5.10 28.10 6.50
CA VAL A 108 -6.13 28.28 5.46
C VAL A 108 -7.44 27.58 5.84
N LEU A 109 -7.39 26.33 6.31
CA LEU A 109 -8.59 25.60 6.72
C LEU A 109 -9.31 26.26 7.91
N VAL A 110 -8.56 26.72 8.91
CA VAL A 110 -9.12 27.46 10.06
C VAL A 110 -9.78 28.75 9.58
N ALA A 111 -9.10 29.55 8.77
CA ALA A 111 -9.65 30.79 8.23
C ALA A 111 -10.91 30.55 7.38
N GLN A 112 -10.96 29.47 6.60
CA GLN A 112 -12.15 29.09 5.83
C GLN A 112 -13.33 28.73 6.74
N SER A 113 -13.08 28.02 7.84
CA SER A 113 -14.12 27.68 8.82
C SER A 113 -14.66 28.91 9.54
N GLU A 114 -13.80 29.88 9.86
CA GLU A 114 -14.17 31.15 10.48
C GLU A 114 -14.99 32.01 9.51
N VAL A 115 -14.60 32.09 8.24
CA VAL A 115 -15.40 32.75 7.19
C VAL A 115 -16.79 32.12 7.05
N ALA A 116 -16.90 30.79 7.11
CA ALA A 116 -18.18 30.10 7.05
C ALA A 116 -19.06 30.42 8.27
N GLN A 117 -18.47 30.47 9.47
CA GLN A 117 -19.16 30.87 10.69
C GLN A 117 -19.63 32.33 10.64
N LEU A 118 -18.77 33.26 10.20
CA LEU A 118 -19.11 34.67 10.05
C LEU A 118 -20.20 34.89 9.00
N LYS A 119 -20.20 34.15 7.89
CA LYS A 119 -21.29 34.18 6.90
C LYS A 119 -22.63 33.70 7.49
N SER A 120 -22.60 32.66 8.32
CA SER A 120 -23.78 32.16 9.03
C SER A 120 -24.29 33.16 10.07
N GLN A 121 -23.39 33.81 10.82
CA GLN A 121 -23.76 34.87 11.76
C GLN A 121 -24.31 36.09 11.03
N LEU A 122 -23.73 36.46 9.88
CA LEU A 122 -24.20 37.58 9.07
C LEU A 122 -25.59 37.31 8.48
N SER A 123 -25.88 36.08 8.04
CA SER A 123 -27.22 35.72 7.56
C SER A 123 -28.26 35.65 8.68
N GLN A 124 -27.83 35.38 9.92
CA GLN A 124 -28.69 35.45 11.11
C GLN A 124 -28.86 36.88 11.64
N ALA A 125 -27.90 37.77 11.38
CA ALA A 125 -27.90 39.16 11.80
C ALA A 125 -28.55 40.12 10.80
N ASP A 126 -28.92 39.64 9.60
CA ASP A 126 -29.68 40.42 8.61
C ASP A 126 -31.19 40.40 8.95
N PRO A 127 -31.79 41.52 9.40
CA PRO A 127 -33.22 41.61 9.69
C PRO A 127 -34.10 41.66 8.41
N GLY A 128 -33.50 41.63 7.21
CA GLY A 128 -34.17 41.90 5.94
C GLY A 128 -34.73 40.70 5.15
N SER A 129 -34.52 39.45 5.59
CA SER A 129 -34.94 38.26 4.82
C SER A 129 -36.37 37.78 5.12
N ALA A 130 -37.08 38.39 6.07
CA ALA A 130 -38.51 38.13 6.30
C ALA A 130 -39.42 39.10 5.52
N SER A 131 -39.18 39.30 4.22
CA SER A 131 -40.20 39.87 3.32
C SER A 131 -39.89 39.56 1.86
N GLY A 132 -40.63 38.61 1.25
CA GLY A 132 -40.50 38.40 -0.19
C GLY A 132 -41.03 37.09 -0.76
N SER A 133 -42.21 36.62 -0.37
CA SER A 133 -42.99 35.73 -1.26
C SER A 133 -44.46 36.17 -1.27
N GLY A 134 -44.80 36.97 -2.29
CA GLY A 134 -46.16 37.31 -2.62
C GLY A 134 -46.56 36.71 -3.97
N SER A 135 -47.80 36.22 -4.03
CA SER A 135 -48.64 35.85 -5.18
C SER A 135 -48.70 34.34 -5.48
N ALA A 136 -49.84 33.65 -5.53
CA ALA A 136 -51.25 33.99 -5.29
C ALA A 136 -52.08 32.69 -5.16
N GLY A 137 -53.22 32.75 -4.45
CA GLY A 137 -54.32 31.80 -4.65
C GLY A 137 -55.20 31.50 -3.43
N GLY A 138 -56.40 32.09 -3.41
CA GLY A 138 -57.62 31.36 -3.00
C GLY A 138 -58.09 31.42 -1.54
N SER A 139 -59.01 32.36 -1.28
CA SER A 139 -60.26 32.22 -0.49
C SER A 139 -60.27 31.61 0.92
N GLY A 140 -60.83 32.39 1.86
CA GLY A 140 -61.87 31.91 2.77
C GLY A 140 -61.57 32.02 4.27
N GLY A 141 -62.48 32.67 5.00
CA GLY A 141 -62.81 32.28 6.38
C GLY A 141 -62.28 33.16 7.52
N SER A 142 -63.08 34.17 7.87
CA SER A 142 -63.47 34.59 9.24
C SER A 142 -62.67 34.13 10.48
N GLY A 143 -62.42 35.10 11.38
CA GLY A 143 -62.74 34.93 12.82
C GLY A 143 -61.70 35.42 13.84
N GLY A 144 -62.14 36.35 14.71
CA GLY A 144 -61.64 36.59 16.09
C GLY A 144 -60.35 37.39 16.23
N ALA A 145 -60.30 38.67 16.62
CA ALA A 145 -60.78 39.36 17.84
C ALA A 145 -60.02 39.00 19.14
N GLY A 146 -59.46 40.03 19.77
CA GLY A 146 -59.02 40.07 21.18
C GLY A 146 -57.51 39.80 21.37
N GLY A 147 -56.73 40.59 22.10
CA GLY A 147 -57.04 41.67 23.00
C GLY A 147 -55.77 42.40 23.45
N SER A 148 -56.00 43.64 23.84
CA SER A 148 -55.08 44.66 24.35
C SER A 148 -54.50 44.39 25.74
N GLY A 149 -53.40 45.06 26.04
CA GLY A 149 -52.94 45.42 27.39
C GLY A 149 -51.60 44.77 27.72
N GLY A 150 -50.60 45.44 28.27
CA GLY A 150 -50.51 46.78 28.83
C GLY A 150 -49.05 47.01 29.22
N SER A 151 -48.66 48.26 29.15
CA SER A 151 -47.36 48.85 29.47
C SER A 151 -46.92 48.69 30.93
N GLY A 152 -45.59 48.68 31.13
CA GLY A 152 -44.96 49.41 32.23
C GLY A 152 -43.96 48.60 33.09
N GLY A 153 -42.81 49.22 33.38
CA GLY A 153 -42.12 48.99 34.65
C GLY A 153 -40.63 48.68 34.58
N SER A 154 -39.82 49.74 34.66
CA SER A 154 -38.36 49.77 34.83
C SER A 154 -37.83 49.07 36.10
N SER A 155 -36.62 48.49 35.96
CA SER A 155 -35.47 48.46 36.89
C SER A 155 -35.65 48.02 38.36
N THR A 156 -34.93 46.98 38.80
CA THR A 156 -33.74 47.09 39.68
C THR A 156 -33.13 45.73 40.05
N THR A 157 -31.85 45.83 40.44
CA THR A 157 -30.78 44.89 40.82
C THR A 157 -31.03 43.84 41.91
N GLY A 158 -30.35 42.67 41.76
CA GLY A 158 -29.52 42.06 42.81
C GLY A 158 -30.04 40.76 43.47
N GLY A 159 -29.24 39.68 43.41
CA GLY A 159 -29.38 38.52 44.30
C GLY A 159 -28.90 37.21 43.67
N GLY A 160 -27.71 36.75 44.06
CA GLY A 160 -27.12 35.51 43.58
C GLY A 160 -27.78 34.25 44.14
N THR A 161 -27.82 33.22 43.29
CA THR A 161 -27.86 31.81 43.71
C THR A 161 -26.84 31.07 42.85
N THR A 162 -25.73 30.70 43.49
CA THR A 162 -24.73 29.76 43.00
C THR A 162 -25.37 28.39 42.78
N SER A 163 -25.67 28.06 41.52
CA SER A 163 -25.96 26.71 41.07
C SER A 163 -24.65 25.98 40.78
N THR A 164 -24.05 25.40 41.82
CA THR A 164 -23.11 24.29 41.66
C THR A 164 -23.90 23.01 41.43
N GLY A 165 -23.78 22.39 40.26
CA GLY A 165 -24.35 21.05 40.05
C GLY A 165 -24.35 20.59 38.60
N GLY A 166 -23.33 19.81 38.23
CA GLY A 166 -23.45 18.85 37.15
C GLY A 166 -22.99 19.32 35.77
N GLY A 167 -21.76 19.84 35.66
CA GLY A 167 -21.03 19.80 34.39
C GLY A 167 -20.71 18.35 34.03
N GLY A 168 -21.71 17.61 33.55
CA GLY A 168 -21.47 16.40 32.80
C GLY A 168 -20.67 16.81 31.57
N THR A 169 -19.39 16.46 31.54
CA THR A 169 -18.62 16.47 30.31
C THR A 169 -19.29 15.47 29.38
N THR A 170 -20.27 15.90 28.60
CA THR A 170 -20.75 15.17 27.42
C THR A 170 -19.53 15.04 26.52
N THR A 171 -18.88 13.88 26.55
CA THR A 171 -17.84 13.53 25.58
C THR A 171 -18.44 13.79 24.21
N ALA A 172 -17.83 14.69 23.44
CA ALA A 172 -18.33 15.05 22.11
C ALA A 172 -18.52 13.77 21.29
N ALA A 173 -19.67 13.64 20.63
CA ALA A 173 -19.96 12.48 19.78
C ALA A 173 -18.90 12.38 18.67
N ILE A 174 -18.43 11.17 18.40
CA ILE A 174 -17.48 10.91 17.31
C ILE A 174 -18.21 11.19 15.99
N THR A 175 -17.62 12.03 15.14
CA THR A 175 -18.20 12.39 13.83
C THR A 175 -17.28 11.95 12.71
N ALA A 176 -17.85 11.63 11.55
CA ALA A 176 -17.12 11.36 10.31
C ALA A 176 -17.65 12.26 9.18
N PRO A 177 -16.84 12.50 8.13
CA PRO A 177 -17.33 13.09 6.88
C PRO A 177 -18.43 12.23 6.25
N SER A 178 -19.26 12.85 5.41
CA SER A 178 -20.28 12.12 4.67
C SER A 178 -19.66 11.04 3.77
N ARG A 179 -20.36 9.92 3.58
CA ARG A 179 -19.93 8.85 2.66
C ARG A 179 -19.62 9.38 1.26
N ALA A 180 -20.44 10.28 0.72
CA ALA A 180 -20.21 10.89 -0.60
C ALA A 180 -18.86 11.63 -0.68
N SER A 181 -18.52 12.43 0.34
CA SER A 181 -17.22 13.12 0.41
C SER A 181 -16.03 12.18 0.61
N LEU A 182 -16.27 10.99 1.19
CA LEU A 182 -15.24 9.98 1.33
C LEU A 182 -15.01 9.28 -0.01
N VAL A 183 -16.08 8.83 -0.68
CA VAL A 183 -16.01 8.12 -1.98
C VAL A 183 -15.34 8.97 -3.07
N ALA A 184 -15.62 10.28 -3.10
CA ALA A 184 -15.04 11.22 -4.04
C ALA A 184 -14.24 12.33 -3.31
N PRO A 185 -13.03 12.02 -2.80
CA PRO A 185 -12.28 12.95 -1.98
C PRO A 185 -11.65 14.05 -2.85
N ALA A 186 -11.68 15.30 -2.38
CA ALA A 186 -11.05 16.42 -3.09
C ALA A 186 -9.51 16.33 -3.15
N LYS A 187 -8.92 15.59 -2.22
CA LYS A 187 -7.48 15.34 -2.08
C LYS A 187 -7.24 13.86 -1.80
N ARG A 188 -6.11 13.35 -2.26
CA ARG A 188 -5.79 11.92 -2.15
C ARG A 188 -5.61 11.46 -0.71
N TYR A 189 -6.00 10.23 -0.44
CA TYR A 189 -5.77 9.52 0.81
C TYR A 189 -4.31 9.09 0.95
N PHE A 190 -3.80 9.23 2.17
CA PHE A 190 -2.59 8.56 2.63
C PHE A 190 -2.97 7.64 3.78
N GLY A 191 -2.91 6.34 3.54
CA GLY A 191 -3.15 5.29 4.53
C GLY A 191 -1.91 4.53 4.92
N MET A 192 -2.00 3.82 6.04
CA MET A 192 -0.96 2.90 6.47
C MET A 192 -1.55 1.69 7.21
N TYR A 193 -1.00 0.51 6.97
CA TYR A 193 -1.11 -0.66 7.84
C TYR A 193 0.12 -0.71 8.74
N THR A 194 -0.10 -0.94 10.03
CA THR A 194 0.97 -1.30 11.00
C THR A 194 0.49 -2.48 11.83
N GLU A 195 1.38 -3.09 12.63
CA GLU A 195 1.12 -4.37 13.30
C GLU A 195 -0.17 -4.40 14.13
N GLN A 196 -0.53 -3.27 14.74
CA GLN A 196 -1.60 -3.22 15.73
C GLN A 196 -2.57 -2.06 15.51
N ALA A 197 -2.36 -1.16 14.54
CA ALA A 197 -3.35 -0.12 14.27
C ALA A 197 -4.62 -0.75 13.66
N PRO A 198 -5.83 -0.26 14.00
CA PRO A 198 -6.17 0.85 14.91
C PRO A 198 -6.28 0.47 16.41
N PHE A 199 -5.97 -0.77 16.79
CA PHE A 199 -6.05 -1.25 18.17
C PHE A 199 -4.95 -0.67 19.08
N ASN A 200 -3.80 -0.35 18.49
CA ASN A 200 -2.70 0.37 19.13
C ASN A 200 -2.05 1.32 18.10
N TRP A 201 -1.87 2.58 18.50
CA TRP A 201 -1.36 3.63 17.62
C TRP A 201 0.16 3.80 17.66
N ALA A 202 0.87 3.19 18.60
CA ALA A 202 2.27 3.48 18.89
C ALA A 202 3.18 3.39 17.65
N THR A 203 3.10 2.29 16.89
CA THR A 203 3.91 2.12 15.67
C THR A 203 3.48 3.09 14.58
N LEU A 204 2.18 3.30 14.39
CA LEU A 204 1.65 4.20 13.37
C LEU A 204 2.07 5.64 13.65
N ASP A 205 1.90 6.12 14.88
CA ASP A 205 2.23 7.47 15.28
C ASP A 205 3.76 7.67 15.25
N ALA A 206 4.55 6.70 15.72
CA ALA A 206 6.01 6.77 15.67
C ALA A 206 6.55 6.85 14.22
N THR A 207 5.99 6.07 13.30
CA THR A 207 6.34 6.17 11.87
C THR A 207 5.89 7.53 11.31
N SER A 208 4.69 7.99 11.66
CA SER A 208 4.13 9.28 11.22
C SER A 208 4.97 10.47 11.66
N THR A 209 5.41 10.51 12.92
CA THR A 209 6.36 11.52 13.44
C THR A 209 7.67 11.51 12.66
N LYS A 210 8.22 10.33 12.32
CA LYS A 210 9.46 10.23 11.54
C LYS A 210 9.33 10.74 10.12
N ILE A 211 8.16 10.58 9.49
CA ILE A 211 7.93 11.05 8.11
C ILE A 211 7.40 12.49 8.03
N GLY A 212 6.89 13.03 9.14
CA GLY A 212 6.39 14.40 9.29
C GLY A 212 4.91 14.61 8.94
N VAL A 213 4.19 13.55 8.59
CA VAL A 213 2.78 13.59 8.17
C VAL A 213 2.00 12.42 8.77
N GLN A 214 0.75 12.67 9.13
CA GLN A 214 -0.19 11.71 9.67
C GLN A 214 -1.05 11.11 8.52
N PRO A 215 -1.21 9.77 8.48
CA PRO A 215 -2.19 9.13 7.62
C PRO A 215 -3.61 9.58 7.97
N ASN A 216 -4.45 9.80 6.96
CA ASN A 216 -5.89 10.06 7.10
C ASN A 216 -6.74 8.81 6.79
N MET A 217 -6.09 7.67 6.60
CA MET A 217 -6.71 6.35 6.48
C MET A 217 -5.87 5.35 7.29
N VAL A 218 -6.50 4.32 7.85
CA VAL A 218 -5.80 3.26 8.61
C VAL A 218 -6.28 1.90 8.13
N GLY A 219 -5.33 1.07 7.71
CA GLY A 219 -5.60 -0.28 7.25
C GLY A 219 -5.52 -1.30 8.40
N TYR A 220 -6.44 -2.27 8.42
CA TYR A 220 -6.35 -3.47 9.27
C TYR A 220 -6.99 -4.68 8.59
N PHE A 221 -6.73 -5.88 9.13
CA PHE A 221 -7.28 -7.14 8.65
C PHE A 221 -8.29 -7.71 9.65
N SER A 222 -9.32 -8.40 9.15
CA SER A 222 -10.31 -9.11 9.96
C SER A 222 -10.74 -10.40 9.24
N GLY A 223 -10.96 -11.47 9.99
CA GLY A 223 -11.43 -12.75 9.50
C GLY A 223 -12.92 -12.98 9.84
N TRP A 224 -13.52 -14.00 9.23
CA TRP A 224 -14.91 -14.39 9.45
C TRP A 224 -15.13 -15.28 10.69
N ASP A 225 -14.09 -15.46 11.51
CA ASP A 225 -14.14 -16.09 12.83
C ASP A 225 -14.27 -15.06 13.97
N GLU A 226 -14.43 -13.78 13.65
CA GLU A 226 -14.54 -12.68 14.63
C GLU A 226 -15.81 -11.86 14.41
N ASP A 227 -16.41 -11.37 15.49
CA ASP A 227 -17.47 -10.37 15.43
C ASP A 227 -16.94 -9.01 14.91
N PHE A 228 -17.85 -8.14 14.45
CA PHE A 228 -17.49 -6.80 14.02
C PHE A 228 -16.84 -5.99 15.16
N ARG A 229 -15.62 -5.51 14.91
CA ARG A 229 -14.84 -4.75 15.89
C ARG A 229 -15.20 -3.27 15.86
N VAL A 230 -16.29 -2.89 16.54
CA VAL A 230 -16.73 -1.48 16.70
C VAL A 230 -15.60 -0.55 17.16
N SER A 231 -14.70 -1.05 18.01
CA SER A 231 -13.54 -0.29 18.50
C SER A 231 -12.56 0.10 17.38
N ALA A 232 -12.43 -0.69 16.32
CA ALA A 232 -11.56 -0.36 15.19
C ALA A 232 -12.05 0.90 14.46
N VAL A 233 -13.35 0.97 14.20
CA VAL A 233 -13.98 2.10 13.49
C VAL A 233 -14.06 3.34 14.37
N THR A 234 -14.55 3.20 15.60
CA THR A 234 -14.69 4.33 16.52
C THR A 234 -13.34 4.97 16.85
N ARG A 235 -12.30 4.18 17.12
CA ARG A 235 -10.94 4.71 17.39
C ARG A 235 -10.32 5.35 16.16
N ALA A 236 -10.55 4.81 14.97
CA ALA A 236 -10.07 5.43 13.74
C ALA A 236 -10.67 6.83 13.53
N TRP A 237 -11.99 6.97 13.69
CA TRP A 237 -12.65 8.27 13.58
C TRP A 237 -12.35 9.24 14.72
N GLN A 238 -12.07 8.76 15.94
CA GLN A 238 -11.51 9.59 17.01
C GLN A 238 -10.19 10.26 16.61
N GLN A 239 -9.42 9.62 15.73
CA GLN A 239 -8.17 10.13 15.16
C GLN A 239 -8.38 10.82 13.80
N GLY A 240 -9.62 10.97 13.33
CA GLY A 240 -9.95 11.56 12.03
C GLY A 240 -9.47 10.72 10.83
N ARG A 241 -9.35 9.40 11.00
CA ARG A 241 -8.85 8.47 9.97
C ARG A 241 -9.98 7.58 9.47
N LEU A 242 -10.10 7.42 8.15
CA LEU A 242 -11.00 6.43 7.54
C LEU A 242 -10.45 5.02 7.82
N PRO A 243 -11.20 4.12 8.49
CA PRO A 243 -10.83 2.71 8.57
C PRO A 243 -10.98 2.02 7.20
N LEU A 244 -9.92 1.36 6.75
CA LEU A 244 -9.91 0.44 5.61
C LEU A 244 -9.73 -0.99 6.14
N MET A 245 -10.82 -1.74 6.19
CA MET A 245 -10.84 -3.13 6.64
C MET A 245 -10.60 -4.05 5.45
N THR A 246 -9.51 -4.82 5.48
CA THR A 246 -9.39 -6.00 4.63
C THR A 246 -10.10 -7.15 5.30
N TRP A 247 -11.20 -7.59 4.71
CA TRP A 247 -12.09 -8.58 5.31
C TRP A 247 -11.98 -9.88 4.54
N GLU A 248 -11.53 -10.92 5.23
CA GLU A 248 -11.15 -12.19 4.62
C GLU A 248 -12.12 -13.28 5.03
N SER A 249 -12.72 -13.98 4.06
CA SER A 249 -13.62 -15.12 4.27
C SER A 249 -12.84 -16.37 4.71
N ARG A 250 -12.19 -16.28 5.87
CA ARG A 250 -11.45 -17.36 6.56
C ARG A 250 -11.15 -16.93 8.00
N PRO A 251 -10.60 -17.82 8.85
CA PRO A 251 -10.13 -17.43 10.16
C PRO A 251 -8.97 -16.44 10.09
N ILE A 252 -8.95 -15.40 10.93
CA ILE A 252 -7.91 -14.34 10.91
C ILE A 252 -6.51 -14.88 11.21
N ALA A 253 -6.43 -15.99 11.97
CA ALA A 253 -5.16 -16.65 12.29
C ALA A 253 -4.62 -17.54 11.16
N ALA A 254 -5.34 -17.66 10.03
CA ALA A 254 -4.88 -18.43 8.88
C ALA A 254 -3.58 -17.83 8.31
N GLY A 255 -2.67 -18.71 7.90
CA GLY A 255 -1.39 -18.27 7.34
C GLY A 255 -1.56 -17.43 6.07
N ASN A 256 -0.66 -16.48 5.87
CA ASN A 256 -0.55 -15.78 4.58
C ASN A 256 -0.27 -16.79 3.45
N ASP A 257 -0.75 -16.50 2.25
CA ASP A 257 -0.60 -17.35 1.06
C ASP A 257 -1.10 -18.80 1.25
N SER A 258 -2.10 -19.00 2.12
CA SER A 258 -2.78 -20.28 2.31
C SER A 258 -4.14 -20.27 1.63
N ASN A 259 -4.30 -21.12 0.63
CA ASN A 259 -5.53 -21.25 -0.15
C ASN A 259 -6.44 -22.41 0.29
N VAL A 260 -6.17 -23.05 1.44
CA VAL A 260 -6.96 -24.17 1.95
C VAL A 260 -7.89 -23.71 3.08
N ALA A 261 -9.17 -23.55 2.77
CA ALA A 261 -10.22 -23.27 3.75
C ALA A 261 -11.60 -23.75 3.22
N PRO A 262 -11.83 -25.06 3.07
CA PRO A 262 -13.05 -25.59 2.45
C PRO A 262 -14.35 -25.25 3.22
N ASP A 263 -14.25 -24.94 4.52
CA ASP A 263 -15.39 -24.48 5.31
C ASP A 263 -15.85 -23.06 4.97
N TYR A 264 -15.01 -22.30 4.30
CA TYR A 264 -15.27 -20.95 3.80
C TYR A 264 -15.28 -20.90 2.27
N SER A 265 -15.52 -22.04 1.60
CA SER A 265 -15.63 -22.06 0.13
C SER A 265 -16.75 -21.14 -0.37
N LEU A 266 -16.56 -20.54 -1.55
CA LEU A 266 -17.52 -19.61 -2.13
C LEU A 266 -18.92 -20.23 -2.29
N PRO A 267 -19.09 -21.51 -2.71
CA PRO A 267 -20.41 -22.14 -2.75
C PRO A 267 -21.12 -22.22 -1.38
N LYS A 268 -20.38 -22.41 -0.28
CA LYS A 268 -20.99 -22.42 1.08
C LYS A 268 -21.48 -21.03 1.47
N ILE A 269 -20.72 -20.00 1.11
CA ILE A 269 -21.08 -18.60 1.37
C ILE A 269 -22.31 -18.21 0.55
N ILE A 270 -22.28 -18.44 -0.77
CA ILE A 270 -23.42 -18.20 -1.68
C ILE A 270 -24.66 -19.01 -1.26
N GLY A 271 -24.44 -20.23 -0.74
CA GLY A 271 -25.51 -21.10 -0.24
C GLY A 271 -26.10 -20.69 1.11
N GLY A 272 -25.64 -19.58 1.69
CA GLY A 272 -26.23 -18.98 2.89
C GLY A 272 -25.65 -19.45 4.22
N SER A 273 -24.57 -20.23 4.22
CA SER A 273 -23.99 -20.81 5.45
C SER A 273 -23.47 -19.74 6.43
N PHE A 274 -23.23 -18.52 5.95
CA PHE A 274 -22.70 -17.40 6.72
C PHE A 274 -23.69 -16.24 6.84
N ASP A 275 -24.92 -16.36 6.34
CA ASP A 275 -25.86 -15.23 6.26
C ASP A 275 -26.19 -14.65 7.63
N ALA A 276 -26.45 -15.52 8.62
CA ALA A 276 -26.71 -15.06 9.99
C ALA A 276 -25.55 -14.25 10.57
N TYR A 277 -24.31 -14.62 10.25
CA TYR A 277 -23.12 -13.85 10.63
C TYR A 277 -23.06 -12.52 9.87
N LEU A 278 -23.33 -12.52 8.56
CA LEU A 278 -23.30 -11.32 7.72
C LEU A 278 -24.38 -10.29 8.09
N HIS A 279 -25.61 -10.73 8.37
CA HIS A 279 -26.68 -9.87 8.87
C HIS A 279 -26.27 -9.20 10.19
N LYS A 280 -25.83 -9.99 11.17
CA LYS A 280 -25.32 -9.46 12.44
C LYS A 280 -24.18 -8.45 12.23
N TYR A 281 -23.23 -8.77 11.36
CA TYR A 281 -22.09 -7.90 11.07
C TYR A 281 -22.53 -6.56 10.47
N ALA A 282 -23.50 -6.58 9.56
CA ALA A 282 -24.08 -5.39 8.95
C ALA A 282 -24.88 -4.54 9.96
N GLU A 283 -25.70 -5.17 10.80
CA GLU A 283 -26.41 -4.52 11.91
C GLU A 283 -25.43 -3.83 12.88
N ASP A 284 -24.33 -4.51 13.24
CA ASP A 284 -23.31 -3.97 14.12
C ASP A 284 -22.62 -2.74 13.48
N ILE A 285 -22.39 -2.72 12.16
CA ILE A 285 -21.90 -1.55 11.43
C ILE A 285 -22.89 -0.39 11.52
N VAL A 286 -24.18 -0.64 11.24
CA VAL A 286 -25.25 0.36 11.32
C VAL A 286 -25.32 0.98 12.71
N SER A 287 -25.15 0.17 13.76
CA SER A 287 -25.15 0.63 15.15
C SER A 287 -24.07 1.67 15.46
N THR A 288 -22.96 1.68 14.71
CA THR A 288 -21.90 2.67 14.90
C THR A 288 -22.25 4.04 14.34
N GLY A 289 -23.09 4.11 13.30
CA GLY A 289 -23.34 5.33 12.53
C GLY A 289 -22.10 5.92 11.85
N LEU A 290 -20.99 5.17 11.77
CA LEU A 290 -19.71 5.64 11.27
C LEU A 290 -19.29 4.87 10.00
N PRO A 291 -18.82 5.56 8.95
CA PRO A 291 -18.45 4.91 7.71
C PRO A 291 -17.13 4.14 7.81
N LEU A 292 -16.98 3.10 6.99
CA LEU A 292 -15.73 2.37 6.80
C LEU A 292 -15.59 1.91 5.35
N ALA A 293 -14.36 1.71 4.91
CA ALA A 293 -14.07 1.03 3.65
C ALA A 293 -13.84 -0.46 3.90
N ILE A 294 -14.51 -1.33 3.13
CA ILE A 294 -14.36 -2.78 3.18
C ILE A 294 -13.72 -3.27 1.89
N ARG A 295 -12.55 -3.88 2.02
CA ARG A 295 -11.82 -4.59 0.97
C ARG A 295 -12.01 -6.08 1.16
N LEU A 296 -13.17 -6.57 0.72
CA LEU A 296 -13.59 -7.97 0.85
C LEU A 296 -12.78 -8.85 -0.10
N ASP A 297 -12.23 -9.96 0.40
CA ASP A 297 -11.63 -11.04 -0.39
C ASP A 297 -10.74 -10.54 -1.54
N HIS A 298 -9.78 -9.70 -1.16
CA HIS A 298 -8.79 -9.06 -2.02
C HIS A 298 -7.93 -10.04 -2.81
N GLU A 299 -7.28 -9.56 -3.88
CA GLU A 299 -6.33 -10.33 -4.69
C GLU A 299 -6.92 -11.63 -5.27
N MET A 300 -8.22 -11.63 -5.53
CA MET A 300 -8.98 -12.76 -6.04
C MET A 300 -8.42 -13.33 -7.35
N ASN A 301 -7.77 -12.48 -8.17
CA ASN A 301 -7.11 -12.87 -9.42
C ASN A 301 -5.80 -13.67 -9.21
N GLY A 302 -5.33 -13.84 -7.97
CA GLY A 302 -4.21 -14.69 -7.59
C GLY A 302 -4.58 -16.19 -7.51
N THR A 303 -3.78 -16.94 -6.76
CA THR A 303 -4.00 -18.39 -6.50
C THR A 303 -3.75 -18.80 -5.05
N TRP A 304 -3.43 -17.83 -4.19
CA TRP A 304 -2.86 -18.03 -2.87
C TRP A 304 -3.86 -17.85 -1.72
N TYR A 305 -5.10 -17.46 -2.03
CA TYR A 305 -6.17 -17.30 -1.04
C TYR A 305 -7.34 -18.24 -1.31
N PRO A 306 -8.13 -18.59 -0.26
CA PRO A 306 -9.17 -19.61 -0.37
C PRO A 306 -10.39 -19.15 -1.18
N TRP A 307 -10.55 -17.85 -1.40
CA TRP A 307 -11.55 -17.24 -2.27
C TRP A 307 -11.11 -17.08 -3.73
N SER A 308 -9.86 -17.45 -4.08
CA SER A 308 -9.50 -17.64 -5.49
C SER A 308 -10.28 -18.83 -6.06
N GLU A 309 -10.76 -18.73 -7.30
CA GLU A 309 -11.57 -19.81 -7.90
C GLU A 309 -10.69 -20.95 -8.42
N LEU A 310 -9.55 -20.61 -9.01
CA LEU A 310 -8.70 -21.53 -9.75
C LEU A 310 -7.24 -21.45 -9.28
N ASN A 311 -6.58 -22.60 -9.22
CA ASN A 311 -5.12 -22.66 -9.05
C ASN A 311 -4.39 -22.49 -10.38
N GLY A 312 -3.05 -22.44 -10.34
CA GLY A 312 -2.21 -22.26 -11.53
C GLY A 312 -2.33 -23.37 -12.60
N GLY A 313 -3.00 -24.49 -12.30
CA GLY A 313 -3.31 -25.56 -13.23
C GLY A 313 -4.77 -25.57 -13.70
N ASN A 314 -5.50 -24.46 -13.54
CA ASN A 314 -6.90 -24.30 -13.92
C ASN A 314 -7.85 -25.31 -13.24
N ARG A 315 -7.51 -25.73 -12.01
CA ARG A 315 -8.37 -26.58 -11.17
C ARG A 315 -8.97 -25.76 -10.05
N SER A 316 -10.19 -26.13 -9.66
CA SER A 316 -10.91 -25.55 -8.53
C SER A 316 -10.08 -25.55 -7.24
N ILE A 317 -10.10 -24.42 -6.53
CA ILE A 317 -9.61 -24.27 -5.14
C ILE A 317 -10.84 -24.41 -4.22
N ASN A 318 -10.75 -25.23 -3.16
CA ASN A 318 -11.82 -25.43 -2.17
C ASN A 318 -13.21 -25.84 -2.72
N GLY A 319 -13.32 -26.25 -3.99
CA GLY A 319 -14.62 -26.50 -4.62
C GLY A 319 -15.28 -25.25 -5.22
N ASN A 320 -14.58 -24.11 -5.26
CA ASN A 320 -15.02 -22.89 -5.92
C ASN A 320 -15.16 -23.11 -7.44
N ASN A 321 -16.20 -22.54 -8.03
CA ASN A 321 -16.43 -22.57 -9.47
C ASN A 321 -16.10 -21.22 -10.11
N VAL A 322 -15.92 -21.22 -11.43
CA VAL A 322 -15.72 -19.99 -12.19
C VAL A 322 -16.93 -19.08 -12.06
N GLY A 323 -16.72 -17.83 -11.66
CA GLY A 323 -17.75 -16.82 -11.43
C GLY A 323 -18.43 -16.88 -10.06
N ASP A 324 -18.03 -17.78 -9.16
CA ASP A 324 -18.53 -17.79 -7.79
C ASP A 324 -18.05 -16.58 -6.99
N TYR A 325 -16.88 -16.01 -7.31
CA TYR A 325 -16.39 -14.81 -6.63
C TYR A 325 -17.37 -13.64 -6.80
N VAL A 326 -17.83 -13.41 -8.04
CA VAL A 326 -18.82 -12.37 -8.34
C VAL A 326 -20.13 -12.61 -7.62
N LYS A 327 -20.62 -13.86 -7.60
CA LYS A 327 -21.85 -14.21 -6.87
C LYS A 327 -21.71 -13.98 -5.38
N MET A 328 -20.59 -14.40 -4.80
CA MET A 328 -20.29 -14.21 -3.37
C MET A 328 -20.23 -12.73 -3.03
N TRP A 329 -19.52 -11.91 -3.81
CA TRP A 329 -19.43 -10.47 -3.59
C TRP A 329 -20.82 -9.82 -3.55
N ARG A 330 -21.64 -10.11 -4.58
CA ARG A 330 -23.00 -9.57 -4.67
C ARG A 330 -23.88 -10.03 -3.53
N HIS A 331 -23.79 -11.30 -3.14
CA HIS A 331 -24.53 -11.87 -2.03
C HIS A 331 -24.24 -11.15 -0.70
N VAL A 332 -22.95 -10.95 -0.37
CA VAL A 332 -22.53 -10.21 0.83
C VAL A 332 -23.01 -8.75 0.78
N HIS A 333 -22.82 -8.09 -0.37
CA HIS A 333 -23.27 -6.71 -0.57
C HIS A 333 -24.79 -6.56 -0.41
N ASP A 334 -25.58 -7.50 -0.94
CA ASP A 334 -27.04 -7.47 -0.89
C ASP A 334 -27.57 -7.67 0.53
N ILE A 335 -26.92 -8.53 1.33
CA ILE A 335 -27.22 -8.64 2.76
C ILE A 335 -26.95 -7.31 3.47
N PHE A 336 -25.80 -6.68 3.21
CA PHE A 336 -25.48 -5.38 3.78
C PHE A 336 -26.43 -4.27 3.31
N GLN A 337 -26.94 -4.36 2.08
CA GLN A 337 -27.98 -3.46 1.58
C GLN A 337 -29.31 -3.64 2.31
N GLN A 338 -29.70 -4.88 2.61
CA GLN A 338 -30.93 -5.20 3.33
C GLN A 338 -30.94 -4.61 4.74
N GLU A 339 -29.79 -4.67 5.43
CA GLU A 339 -29.64 -4.08 6.77
C GLU A 339 -29.38 -2.56 6.75
N GLY A 340 -29.21 -1.96 5.57
CA GLY A 340 -28.91 -0.53 5.42
C GLY A 340 -27.44 -0.16 5.68
N ALA A 341 -26.56 -1.13 5.90
CA ALA A 341 -25.13 -0.92 6.14
C ALA A 341 -24.41 -0.26 4.94
N ASN A 342 -24.91 -0.43 3.71
CA ASN A 342 -24.36 0.23 2.52
C ASN A 342 -24.39 1.77 2.59
N ALA A 343 -25.21 2.36 3.46
CA ALA A 343 -25.17 3.81 3.73
C ALA A 343 -23.87 4.25 4.43
N LEU A 344 -23.14 3.32 5.04
CA LEU A 344 -21.90 3.54 5.79
C LEU A 344 -20.68 2.84 5.14
N VAL A 345 -20.90 1.74 4.42
CA VAL A 345 -19.83 0.97 3.79
C VAL A 345 -19.42 1.56 2.43
N ILE A 346 -18.11 1.68 2.23
CA ILE A 346 -17.46 1.94 0.95
C ILE A 346 -16.86 0.62 0.47
N TRP A 347 -17.37 0.06 -0.63
CA TRP A 347 -16.96 -1.23 -1.16
C TRP A 347 -15.73 -1.10 -2.06
N VAL A 348 -14.62 -1.77 -1.69
CA VAL A 348 -13.32 -1.69 -2.34
C VAL A 348 -12.96 -3.02 -3.01
N TRP A 349 -13.19 -3.13 -4.32
CA TRP A 349 -12.82 -4.32 -5.10
C TRP A 349 -11.37 -4.22 -5.55
N ALA A 350 -10.47 -5.03 -4.98
CA ALA A 350 -9.03 -4.85 -5.12
C ALA A 350 -8.27 -6.11 -5.60
N PRO A 351 -8.05 -6.28 -6.92
CA PRO A 351 -7.14 -7.30 -7.47
C PRO A 351 -5.66 -7.05 -7.11
N ASN A 352 -4.83 -8.08 -7.30
CA ASN A 352 -3.36 -7.95 -7.30
C ASN A 352 -2.87 -7.42 -8.65
N ILE A 353 -1.77 -6.66 -8.65
CA ILE A 353 -1.12 -6.18 -9.89
C ILE A 353 -0.69 -7.32 -10.83
N VAL A 354 -0.65 -7.04 -12.13
CA VAL A 354 -0.40 -8.07 -13.16
C VAL A 354 1.03 -8.11 -13.71
N ASN A 355 1.89 -7.17 -13.32
CA ASN A 355 3.24 -7.00 -13.90
C ASN A 355 4.16 -8.24 -13.77
N ASN A 356 3.94 -9.08 -12.75
CA ASN A 356 4.63 -10.35 -12.53
C ASN A 356 3.65 -11.49 -12.15
N MET A 357 2.38 -11.38 -12.58
CA MET A 357 1.34 -12.36 -12.22
C MET A 357 1.67 -13.77 -12.74
N GLN A 358 1.42 -14.77 -11.91
CA GLN A 358 1.55 -16.18 -12.27
C GLN A 358 0.32 -16.97 -11.81
N PRO A 359 -0.25 -17.83 -12.68
CA PRO A 359 0.13 -18.03 -14.09
C PRO A 359 -0.17 -16.79 -14.94
N SER A 360 0.53 -16.64 -16.07
CA SER A 360 0.34 -15.47 -16.95
C SER A 360 -1.07 -15.37 -17.56
N SER A 361 -1.83 -16.48 -17.59
CA SER A 361 -3.25 -16.47 -17.99
C SER A 361 -4.12 -15.60 -17.07
N HIS A 362 -3.73 -15.46 -15.79
CA HIS A 362 -4.43 -14.60 -14.83
C HIS A 362 -4.13 -13.11 -15.01
N ALA A 363 -3.17 -12.76 -15.89
CA ALA A 363 -2.79 -11.39 -16.20
C ALA A 363 -3.62 -10.77 -17.33
N THR A 364 -4.62 -11.48 -17.88
CA THR A 364 -5.38 -11.02 -19.05
C THR A 364 -6.59 -10.16 -18.65
N GLN A 365 -7.02 -9.26 -19.55
CA GLN A 365 -8.19 -8.42 -19.35
C GLN A 365 -9.46 -9.26 -19.09
N ALA A 366 -9.70 -10.28 -19.93
CA ALA A 366 -10.87 -11.16 -19.80
C ALA A 366 -10.88 -11.94 -18.48
N PHE A 367 -9.70 -12.32 -17.97
CA PHE A 367 -9.62 -12.97 -16.66
C PHE A 367 -10.04 -12.01 -15.55
N LEU A 368 -9.54 -10.77 -15.58
CA LEU A 368 -9.92 -9.76 -14.60
C LEU A 368 -11.43 -9.43 -14.64
N GLU A 369 -11.99 -9.26 -15.84
CA GLU A 369 -13.42 -9.02 -16.06
C GLU A 369 -14.30 -10.09 -15.43
N GLY A 370 -13.87 -11.36 -15.44
CA GLY A 370 -14.60 -12.46 -14.83
C GLY A 370 -14.78 -12.36 -13.31
N TYR A 371 -13.99 -11.52 -12.63
CA TYR A 371 -14.08 -11.29 -11.18
C TYR A 371 -14.78 -9.97 -10.81
N TYR A 372 -15.14 -9.13 -11.79
CA TYR A 372 -15.71 -7.82 -11.51
C TYR A 372 -17.22 -7.92 -11.23
N PRO A 373 -17.69 -7.51 -10.04
CA PRO A 373 -19.10 -7.63 -9.67
C PRO A 373 -20.00 -6.57 -10.30
N GLY A 374 -19.43 -5.56 -10.96
CA GLY A 374 -20.14 -4.45 -11.62
C GLY A 374 -20.18 -3.18 -10.77
N ASP A 375 -20.35 -2.05 -11.46
CA ASP A 375 -20.31 -0.70 -10.86
C ASP A 375 -21.34 -0.49 -9.73
N ASP A 376 -22.47 -1.19 -9.74
CA ASP A 376 -23.51 -1.07 -8.70
C ASP A 376 -23.10 -1.67 -7.35
N TYR A 377 -22.06 -2.51 -7.34
CA TYR A 377 -21.59 -3.23 -6.15
C TYR A 377 -20.22 -2.75 -5.67
N VAL A 378 -19.68 -1.70 -6.29
CA VAL A 378 -18.32 -1.21 -6.07
C VAL A 378 -18.31 0.30 -5.99
N ASP A 379 -17.72 0.84 -4.92
CA ASP A 379 -17.47 2.28 -4.81
C ASP A 379 -16.07 2.63 -5.32
N TRP A 380 -15.07 1.82 -4.96
CA TRP A 380 -13.68 1.95 -5.39
C TRP A 380 -13.17 0.67 -6.00
N VAL A 381 -12.45 0.78 -7.11
CA VAL A 381 -11.54 -0.30 -7.52
C VAL A 381 -10.19 -0.08 -6.86
N GLY A 382 -9.44 -1.15 -6.62
CA GLY A 382 -8.14 -1.04 -5.98
C GLY A 382 -7.08 -1.97 -6.53
N LEU A 383 -5.87 -1.80 -6.02
CA LEU A 383 -4.73 -2.67 -6.33
C LEU A 383 -3.94 -2.99 -5.06
N SER A 384 -3.66 -4.27 -4.86
CA SER A 384 -2.50 -4.70 -4.09
C SER A 384 -1.28 -4.74 -4.99
N GLY A 385 -0.22 -4.01 -4.63
CA GLY A 385 0.98 -3.90 -5.45
C GLY A 385 2.26 -3.67 -4.67
N TYR A 386 3.22 -4.56 -4.87
CA TYR A 386 4.47 -4.57 -4.13
C TYR A 386 5.70 -4.62 -5.04
N LEU A 387 6.73 -3.84 -4.71
CA LEU A 387 8.08 -4.08 -5.23
C LEU A 387 8.75 -5.17 -4.39
N ARG A 388 8.67 -6.43 -4.82
CA ARG A 388 9.20 -7.58 -4.07
C ARG A 388 10.10 -8.49 -4.90
N PRO A 389 11.14 -9.11 -4.29
CA PRO A 389 11.88 -10.20 -4.90
C PRO A 389 10.99 -11.44 -5.12
N PRO A 390 11.42 -12.39 -5.99
CA PRO A 390 12.68 -12.39 -6.74
C PRO A 390 12.63 -11.44 -7.93
N TYR A 391 13.71 -10.68 -8.13
CA TYR A 391 13.86 -9.82 -9.30
C TYR A 391 14.52 -10.59 -10.45
N ARG A 392 14.00 -10.41 -11.65
CA ARG A 392 14.39 -11.05 -12.90
C ARG A 392 15.04 -10.01 -13.84
N ALA A 393 15.84 -10.49 -14.78
CA ALA A 393 16.37 -9.65 -15.84
C ALA A 393 15.21 -8.98 -16.61
N GLY A 394 15.30 -7.67 -16.79
CA GLY A 394 14.24 -6.86 -17.43
C GLY A 394 13.20 -6.27 -16.47
N ASN A 395 13.20 -6.61 -15.16
CA ASN A 395 12.40 -5.85 -14.21
C ASN A 395 12.87 -4.38 -14.17
N ASN A 396 11.92 -3.46 -14.13
CA ASN A 396 12.16 -2.06 -13.79
C ASN A 396 11.53 -1.77 -12.42
N PHE A 397 11.99 -0.70 -11.78
CA PHE A 397 11.58 -0.33 -10.42
C PHE A 397 10.90 1.03 -10.46
N THR A 398 9.93 1.16 -11.36
CA THR A 398 9.14 2.37 -11.58
C THR A 398 7.67 2.12 -11.25
N PHE A 399 6.94 3.20 -11.02
CA PHE A 399 5.49 3.18 -10.87
C PHE A 399 4.82 2.52 -12.06
N ASP A 400 5.14 2.98 -13.28
CA ASP A 400 4.55 2.47 -14.52
C ASP A 400 4.78 0.97 -14.71
N TYR A 401 6.00 0.48 -14.46
CA TYR A 401 6.28 -0.96 -14.52
C TYR A 401 5.49 -1.77 -13.48
N THR A 402 5.18 -1.17 -12.33
CA THR A 402 4.47 -1.85 -11.24
C THR A 402 2.97 -1.85 -11.47
N TYR A 403 2.41 -0.71 -11.87
CA TYR A 403 0.97 -0.47 -11.88
C TYR A 403 0.39 -0.25 -13.27
N GLY A 404 1.15 0.23 -14.25
CA GLY A 404 0.64 0.70 -15.55
C GLY A 404 -0.25 -0.31 -16.27
N ALA A 405 0.18 -1.57 -16.37
CA ALA A 405 -0.63 -2.63 -16.96
C ALA A 405 -1.95 -2.87 -16.20
N SER A 406 -1.90 -2.90 -14.86
CA SER A 406 -3.08 -3.12 -14.03
C SER A 406 -4.03 -1.92 -14.06
N LEU A 407 -3.50 -0.70 -14.04
CA LEU A 407 -4.27 0.53 -14.17
C LEU A 407 -4.97 0.61 -15.52
N HIS A 408 -4.30 0.21 -16.61
CA HIS A 408 -4.92 0.11 -17.91
C HIS A 408 -6.10 -0.88 -17.91
N GLN A 409 -5.95 -2.04 -17.27
CA GLN A 409 -7.05 -3.00 -17.15
C GLN A 409 -8.22 -2.45 -16.34
N LEU A 410 -7.95 -1.81 -15.19
CA LEU A 410 -9.00 -1.17 -14.38
C LEU A 410 -9.74 -0.07 -15.15
N ARG A 411 -9.02 0.80 -15.86
CA ARG A 411 -9.60 1.89 -16.66
C ARG A 411 -10.37 1.41 -17.88
N THR A 412 -10.05 0.23 -18.40
CA THR A 412 -10.83 -0.44 -19.45
C THR A 412 -12.13 -1.01 -18.89
N LEU A 413 -12.09 -1.48 -17.64
CA LEU A 413 -13.20 -2.13 -16.96
C LEU A 413 -14.24 -1.16 -16.41
N THR A 414 -13.81 -0.04 -15.82
CA THR A 414 -14.70 0.91 -15.13
C THR A 414 -14.08 2.30 -15.00
N SER A 415 -14.91 3.29 -14.62
CA SER A 415 -14.49 4.66 -14.29
C SER A 415 -14.51 4.96 -12.78
N LYS A 416 -14.73 3.94 -11.93
CA LYS A 416 -14.70 4.10 -10.48
C LYS A 416 -13.33 4.60 -10.00
N PRO A 417 -13.27 5.42 -8.93
CA PRO A 417 -12.01 5.86 -8.35
C PRO A 417 -11.09 4.70 -7.98
N ILE A 418 -9.78 4.90 -8.16
CA ILE A 418 -8.76 3.87 -7.93
C ILE A 418 -8.05 4.11 -6.60
N LEU A 419 -8.03 3.12 -5.71
CA LEU A 419 -7.22 3.11 -4.50
C LEU A 419 -6.07 2.10 -4.63
N LEU A 420 -4.82 2.53 -4.47
CA LEU A 420 -3.72 1.57 -4.29
C LEU A 420 -3.79 1.01 -2.85
N ALA A 421 -4.70 0.06 -2.65
CA ALA A 421 -5.24 -0.35 -1.36
C ALA A 421 -4.23 -1.05 -0.46
N GLU A 422 -3.15 -1.59 -1.03
CA GLU A 422 -2.05 -2.18 -0.28
C GLU A 422 -0.75 -2.06 -1.08
N VAL A 423 0.22 -1.31 -0.54
CA VAL A 423 1.45 -0.96 -1.24
C VAL A 423 2.68 -1.14 -0.36
N GLY A 424 3.77 -1.64 -0.93
CA GLY A 424 5.07 -1.64 -0.26
C GLY A 424 6.25 -1.80 -1.21
N ALA A 425 7.43 -1.32 -0.79
CA ALA A 425 8.69 -1.53 -1.49
C ALA A 425 9.78 -2.18 -0.61
N SER A 426 10.44 -3.23 -1.11
CA SER A 426 11.32 -4.09 -0.32
C SER A 426 12.72 -3.51 -0.34
N GLU A 427 13.40 -3.61 0.79
CA GLU A 427 14.82 -3.26 0.86
C GLU A 427 15.71 -4.23 0.10
N THR A 428 15.24 -5.47 -0.12
CA THR A 428 15.98 -6.45 -0.90
C THR A 428 16.29 -5.89 -2.29
N GLY A 429 17.54 -6.05 -2.74
CA GLY A 429 18.02 -5.53 -4.02
C GLY A 429 18.37 -4.03 -4.04
N GLY A 430 18.03 -3.27 -3.00
CA GLY A 430 18.39 -1.84 -2.90
C GLY A 430 17.62 -0.93 -3.86
N HIS A 431 16.45 -1.38 -4.34
CA HIS A 431 15.64 -0.66 -5.33
C HIS A 431 14.58 0.27 -4.72
N LYS A 432 14.31 0.14 -3.40
CA LYS A 432 13.24 0.85 -2.69
C LYS A 432 13.26 2.36 -2.90
N VAL A 433 14.39 3.03 -2.72
CA VAL A 433 14.51 4.49 -2.91
C VAL A 433 14.14 4.93 -4.32
N LYS A 434 14.67 4.24 -5.35
CA LYS A 434 14.36 4.52 -6.75
C LYS A 434 12.86 4.36 -7.02
N TRP A 435 12.28 3.28 -6.49
CA TRP A 435 10.87 2.98 -6.66
C TRP A 435 9.97 3.98 -5.95
N ILE A 436 10.29 4.39 -4.71
CA ILE A 436 9.53 5.40 -3.97
C ILE A 436 9.50 6.73 -4.72
N ASN A 437 10.65 7.17 -5.25
CA ASN A 437 10.69 8.41 -6.05
C ASN A 437 9.77 8.29 -7.28
N SER A 438 9.87 7.19 -8.03
CA SER A 438 9.01 6.95 -9.19
C SER A 438 7.53 6.78 -8.82
N PHE A 439 7.23 6.22 -7.65
CA PHE A 439 5.87 6.07 -7.13
C PHE A 439 5.20 7.44 -6.98
N PHE A 440 5.89 8.39 -6.35
CA PHE A 440 5.38 9.75 -6.22
C PHE A 440 5.46 10.57 -7.51
N ASP A 441 6.34 10.24 -8.46
CA ASP A 441 6.27 10.78 -9.83
C ASP A 441 4.96 10.33 -10.51
N GLY A 442 4.57 9.06 -10.34
CA GLY A 442 3.29 8.53 -10.86
C GLY A 442 2.07 9.25 -10.31
N PHE A 443 2.04 9.57 -9.01
CA PHE A 443 0.96 10.39 -8.43
C PHE A 443 0.96 11.84 -8.91
N ALA A 444 2.12 12.41 -9.25
CA ALA A 444 2.21 13.76 -9.78
C ALA A 444 1.78 13.85 -11.25
N ASP A 445 1.67 12.72 -11.94
CA ASP A 445 1.21 12.63 -13.32
C ASP A 445 -0.32 12.87 -13.41
N PRO A 446 -0.79 13.85 -14.20
CA PRO A 446 -2.21 14.08 -14.45
C PRO A 446 -2.95 12.87 -15.02
N GLU A 447 -2.29 11.95 -15.73
CA GLU A 447 -2.92 10.71 -16.22
C GLU A 447 -3.42 9.81 -15.08
N ASN A 448 -2.90 10.02 -13.86
CA ASN A 448 -3.26 9.27 -12.66
C ASN A 448 -4.13 10.09 -11.69
N ALA A 449 -4.87 11.08 -12.19
CA ALA A 449 -5.80 11.89 -11.40
C ALA A 449 -6.97 11.08 -10.82
N ASP A 450 -7.30 9.94 -11.43
CA ASP A 450 -8.30 8.97 -10.97
C ASP A 450 -7.85 8.11 -9.78
N ILE A 451 -6.55 8.13 -9.45
CA ILE A 451 -6.01 7.46 -8.26
C ILE A 451 -6.25 8.35 -7.04
N ILE A 452 -7.18 7.94 -6.18
CA ILE A 452 -7.61 8.70 -5.00
C ILE A 452 -6.73 8.48 -3.77
N GLY A 453 -5.68 7.67 -3.85
CA GLY A 453 -4.71 7.52 -2.77
C GLY A 453 -4.07 6.15 -2.72
N PHE A 454 -3.40 5.87 -1.60
CA PHE A 454 -2.81 4.57 -1.31
C PHE A 454 -2.84 4.23 0.18
N SER A 455 -2.68 2.95 0.51
CA SER A 455 -2.39 2.50 1.88
C SER A 455 -1.06 1.74 1.91
N TRP A 456 -0.08 2.29 2.64
CA TRP A 456 1.25 1.67 2.74
C TRP A 456 1.26 0.55 3.78
N PHE A 457 1.71 -0.63 3.39
CA PHE A 457 1.87 -1.76 4.29
C PHE A 457 3.21 -1.66 5.04
N SER A 458 3.23 -0.99 6.20
CA SER A 458 4.47 -0.66 6.93
C SER A 458 4.85 -1.79 7.89
N LEU A 459 5.21 -2.95 7.33
CA LEU A 459 5.50 -4.18 8.07
C LEU A 459 6.74 -4.88 7.53
N ALA A 460 7.37 -5.73 8.34
CA ALA A 460 8.44 -6.61 7.89
C ALA A 460 7.95 -8.06 7.92
N ILE A 461 7.70 -8.65 6.75
CA ILE A 461 7.09 -9.97 6.63
C ILE A 461 8.04 -10.93 5.91
N THR A 462 8.27 -12.09 6.51
CA THR A 462 8.93 -13.20 5.83
C THR A 462 7.89 -14.05 5.12
N SER A 463 7.98 -14.13 3.79
CA SER A 463 7.07 -14.92 2.95
C SER A 463 7.83 -15.74 1.92
N TYR A 464 7.12 -16.64 1.22
CA TYR A 464 7.65 -17.40 0.10
C TYR A 464 7.13 -16.80 -1.20
N VAL A 465 8.02 -16.36 -2.09
CA VAL A 465 7.66 -15.84 -3.40
C VAL A 465 8.24 -16.76 -4.46
N SER A 466 7.38 -17.35 -5.29
CA SER A 466 7.81 -18.33 -6.31
C SER A 466 8.65 -19.47 -5.72
N GLY A 467 8.33 -19.91 -4.49
CA GLY A 467 9.08 -20.94 -3.76
C GLY A 467 10.34 -20.47 -3.04
N GLU A 468 10.72 -19.19 -3.17
CA GLU A 468 11.89 -18.60 -2.50
C GLU A 468 11.47 -17.85 -1.24
N ARG A 469 12.06 -18.21 -0.10
CA ARG A 469 11.82 -17.52 1.17
C ARG A 469 12.56 -16.18 1.17
N SER A 470 11.83 -15.09 1.40
CA SER A 470 12.42 -13.75 1.52
C SER A 470 11.79 -12.97 2.67
N THR A 471 12.60 -12.17 3.37
CA THR A 471 12.10 -11.18 4.32
C THR A 471 11.92 -9.87 3.59
N ASN A 472 10.66 -9.49 3.41
CA ASN A 472 10.31 -8.24 2.81
C ASN A 472 10.13 -7.17 3.90
N ASP A 473 11.07 -6.24 3.97
CA ASP A 473 10.96 -5.09 4.87
C ASP A 473 10.28 -3.91 4.16
N TRP A 474 8.96 -3.88 4.31
CA TRP A 474 8.10 -2.87 3.69
C TRP A 474 8.05 -1.57 4.49
N ARG A 475 8.49 -1.55 5.75
CA ARG A 475 8.38 -0.38 6.64
C ARG A 475 8.89 0.90 5.98
N ILE A 476 8.14 1.99 6.08
CA ILE A 476 8.53 3.28 5.47
C ILE A 476 9.89 3.74 6.01
N ASP A 477 10.10 3.51 7.31
CA ASP A 477 11.29 3.90 8.07
C ASP A 477 12.31 2.78 8.25
N SER A 478 12.30 1.74 7.39
CA SER A 478 13.29 0.65 7.38
C SER A 478 14.73 1.15 7.27
N ARG A 479 14.95 2.21 6.49
CA ARG A 479 16.24 2.92 6.35
C ARG A 479 16.03 4.41 6.26
N ALA A 480 17.08 5.17 6.59
CA ALA A 480 17.04 6.63 6.57
C ALA A 480 16.78 7.20 5.16
N ASP A 481 17.37 6.60 4.12
CA ASP A 481 17.19 7.02 2.72
C ASP A 481 15.82 6.64 2.16
N SER A 482 15.30 5.45 2.48
CA SER A 482 13.93 5.03 2.14
C SER A 482 12.89 5.96 2.77
N ARG A 483 13.02 6.25 4.07
CA ARG A 483 12.18 7.21 4.78
C ARG A 483 12.24 8.60 4.12
N GLN A 484 13.44 9.05 3.80
CA GLN A 484 13.65 10.37 3.24
C GLN A 484 13.00 10.52 1.86
N ALA A 485 13.15 9.52 0.99
CA ALA A 485 12.48 9.48 -0.30
C ALA A 485 10.95 9.57 -0.13
N PHE A 486 10.41 8.86 0.87
CA PHE A 486 8.99 8.90 1.17
C PHE A 486 8.53 10.27 1.65
N SER A 487 9.18 10.85 2.66
CA SER A 487 8.88 12.19 3.19
C SER A 487 8.94 13.27 2.12
N THR A 488 9.93 13.21 1.23
CA THR A 488 10.04 14.16 0.10
C THR A 488 8.91 13.99 -0.92
N GLY A 489 8.48 12.76 -1.16
CA GLY A 489 7.46 12.45 -2.16
C GLY A 489 6.03 12.77 -1.71
N ILE A 490 5.66 12.40 -0.48
CA ILE A 490 4.29 12.53 0.03
C ILE A 490 3.81 13.98 0.11
N VAL A 491 4.72 14.92 0.25
CA VAL A 491 4.44 16.35 0.44
C VAL A 491 4.53 17.17 -0.86
N ARG A 492 4.75 16.51 -2.00
CA ARG A 492 4.77 17.18 -3.31
C ARG A 492 3.39 17.74 -3.62
N PRO A 493 3.25 19.06 -3.92
CA PRO A 493 1.95 19.66 -4.21
C PRO A 493 1.21 18.98 -5.36
N ALA A 494 1.94 18.60 -6.42
CA ALA A 494 1.38 17.91 -7.59
C ALA A 494 0.78 16.52 -7.27
N ALA A 495 1.22 15.89 -6.17
CA ALA A 495 0.67 14.62 -5.73
C ALA A 495 -0.65 14.78 -4.94
N ASN A 496 -1.06 16.00 -4.60
CA ASN A 496 -2.38 16.37 -4.09
C ASN A 496 -2.92 15.51 -2.92
N PHE A 497 -2.07 15.11 -1.97
CA PHE A 497 -2.50 14.37 -0.78
C PHE A 497 -3.15 15.28 0.28
N THR A 498 -4.04 14.70 1.08
CA THR A 498 -4.48 15.29 2.34
C THR A 498 -3.33 15.16 3.35
N LEU A 499 -2.69 16.28 3.68
CA LEU A 499 -1.58 16.31 4.62
C LEU A 499 -2.05 16.82 5.98
N VAL A 500 -1.93 15.98 6.99
CA VAL A 500 -2.08 16.37 8.40
C VAL A 500 -0.68 16.36 9.01
N PRO A 501 -0.13 17.49 9.48
CA PRO A 501 1.17 17.49 10.15
C PRO A 501 1.20 16.49 11.32
N ALA A 502 2.30 15.75 11.46
CA ALA A 502 2.58 15.04 12.70
C ALA A 502 3.16 16.03 13.72
N ASP A 503 2.57 16.07 14.92
CA ASP A 503 3.04 16.93 16.02
C ASP A 503 4.37 16.45 16.63
#